data_AF-A0A8H3YDE1-F1
#
_entry.id   AF-A0A8H3YDE1-F1
#
_cell.length_a   1.000
_cell.length_b   1.000
_cell.length_c   1.000
_cell.angle_alpha   90.00
_cell.angle_beta   90.00
_cell.angle_gamma   90.00
#
_symmetry.space_group_name_H-M   'P 1'
#
loop_
_entity.id
_entity.type
_entity.pdbx_description
1 polymer ?
#
loop_
_entity_poly.entity_id
_entity_poly.type
_entity_poly.pdbx_seq_one_letter_code
_entity_poly.pdbx_strand_id
1 'polypeptide(L)'
;MAAPLPRGLHHLESTVPHKFVSRYSPRVLSKKSFVQPKDRIARWNIRPGDYVRLTVGKPQEKWLNGKDATEGWKVHKVTGVDMERNTITLDGVTRKRSNRILPRPENYDTLADDEKKNYDNQSNFLNLSRPVHYSNVQLCVHQRSQADGGSVFATRLATSKPVFDQQIRAFRYNRFAVKLDNGSMDAYEVDEARGLMRVPWPELKKKTLGAAQPDDTVAADVTTSTRKVLPVDKIWQDPALLPLPTSARASSATLPRQISDSYIEQSAASSVQPTVDAFMPLYLTEELSPRFSRAKATKGYNLRREIQAIERETHARVSVSEWRERGGDTGLESALAAVGLEGVAIRSRTSKEVREAAEKEYDAAQHERSRIARMAKRVGGKFDVANDNWRVQIDPAVARRKAKKARRAANREERLRATAL
;
A
#
# COMPACT_ATOMS: atom_id res chain seq x y z
N MET A 1 -56.50 -11.84 -5.94
CA MET A 1 -56.70 -13.26 -5.57
C MET A 1 -56.39 -14.09 -6.80
N ALA A 2 -55.32 -14.88 -6.78
CA ALA A 2 -54.95 -15.71 -7.93
C ALA A 2 -55.94 -16.89 -8.04
N ALA A 3 -56.41 -17.18 -9.25
CA ALA A 3 -57.32 -18.31 -9.48
C ALA A 3 -56.64 -19.63 -9.09
N PRO A 4 -57.34 -20.55 -8.41
CA PRO A 4 -56.80 -21.87 -8.11
C PRO A 4 -56.52 -22.61 -9.42
N LEU A 5 -55.30 -23.15 -9.54
CA LEU A 5 -54.92 -23.99 -10.69
C LEU A 5 -55.91 -25.17 -10.81
N PRO A 6 -56.37 -25.52 -12.02
CA PRO A 6 -57.25 -26.66 -12.25
C PRO A 6 -56.65 -27.94 -11.66
N ARG A 7 -57.45 -28.74 -10.95
CA ARG A 7 -57.05 -29.97 -10.25
C ARG A 7 -56.34 -31.02 -11.12
N GLY A 8 -56.37 -30.86 -12.45
CA GLY A 8 -55.66 -31.72 -13.40
C GLY A 8 -54.20 -31.33 -13.66
N LEU A 9 -53.71 -30.17 -13.25
CA LEU A 9 -52.34 -29.69 -13.55
C LEU A 9 -51.33 -29.89 -12.42
N HIS A 10 -51.70 -30.57 -11.32
CA HIS A 10 -50.79 -30.84 -10.19
C HIS A 10 -49.60 -31.74 -10.53
N HIS A 11 -49.64 -32.46 -11.65
CA HIS A 11 -48.49 -33.23 -12.14
C HIS A 11 -47.42 -32.36 -12.82
N LEU A 12 -47.72 -31.10 -13.14
CA LEU A 12 -46.75 -30.09 -13.57
C LEU A 12 -46.07 -29.40 -12.39
N GLU A 13 -46.67 -29.44 -11.20
CA GLU A 13 -45.94 -29.17 -9.97
C GLU A 13 -45.04 -30.37 -9.69
N SER A 14 -43.74 -30.20 -9.95
CA SER A 14 -42.71 -31.18 -9.60
C SER A 14 -42.72 -31.43 -8.09
N THR A 15 -43.52 -32.40 -7.63
CA THR A 15 -43.55 -32.88 -6.23
C THR A 15 -42.22 -33.50 -5.82
N VAL A 16 -41.44 -33.94 -6.81
CA VAL A 16 -40.05 -34.34 -6.62
C VAL A 16 -39.20 -33.07 -6.47
N PRO A 17 -38.40 -32.91 -5.41
CA PRO A 17 -37.48 -31.77 -5.30
C PRO A 17 -36.55 -31.76 -6.51
N HIS A 18 -36.84 -30.86 -7.45
CA HIS A 18 -36.18 -30.81 -8.74
C HIS A 18 -34.70 -30.46 -8.51
N LYS A 19 -33.78 -31.32 -8.96
CA LYS A 19 -32.32 -31.16 -8.76
C LYS A 19 -31.79 -29.83 -9.32
N PHE A 20 -32.56 -29.15 -10.17
CA PHE A 20 -32.23 -27.87 -10.79
C PHE A 20 -32.98 -26.66 -10.20
N VAL A 21 -33.95 -26.85 -9.29
CA VAL A 21 -34.53 -25.74 -8.51
C VAL A 21 -33.57 -25.44 -7.37
N SER A 22 -32.53 -24.70 -7.70
CA SER A 22 -31.68 -23.88 -6.83
C SER A 22 -31.57 -24.37 -5.37
N ARG A 23 -31.03 -25.58 -5.16
CA ARG A 23 -30.20 -25.77 -3.97
C ARG A 23 -28.97 -24.92 -4.25
N TYR A 24 -28.87 -23.74 -3.62
CA TYR A 24 -27.61 -22.99 -3.54
C TYR A 24 -26.51 -24.03 -3.36
N SER A 25 -25.58 -24.11 -4.32
CA SER A 25 -24.48 -25.07 -4.26
C SER A 25 -23.92 -25.01 -2.85
N PRO A 26 -23.93 -26.13 -2.07
CA PRO A 26 -23.61 -26.10 -0.66
C PRO A 26 -22.23 -25.48 -0.53
N ARG A 27 -22.20 -24.21 -0.09
CA ARG A 27 -21.07 -23.26 -0.14
C ARG A 27 -19.88 -23.88 -0.83
N VAL A 28 -19.81 -23.77 -2.16
CA VAL A 28 -18.72 -24.30 -2.98
C VAL A 28 -17.45 -24.23 -2.16
N LEU A 29 -16.99 -25.40 -1.66
CA LEU A 29 -15.72 -25.51 -0.94
C LEU A 29 -14.71 -24.91 -1.90
N SER A 30 -14.29 -23.68 -1.64
CA SER A 30 -13.58 -22.84 -2.60
C SER A 30 -12.36 -23.60 -3.09
N LYS A 31 -12.47 -24.23 -4.26
CA LYS A 31 -11.44 -25.13 -4.79
C LYS A 31 -10.26 -24.36 -5.40
N LYS A 32 -10.12 -23.05 -5.15
CA LYS A 32 -8.99 -22.27 -5.61
C LYS A 32 -8.62 -21.23 -4.55
N SER A 33 -7.39 -21.31 -4.03
CA SER A 33 -6.78 -20.26 -3.21
C SER A 33 -6.45 -19.05 -4.09
N PHE A 34 -7.47 -18.47 -4.72
CA PHE A 34 -7.32 -17.19 -5.38
C PHE A 34 -7.07 -16.16 -4.30
N VAL A 35 -5.87 -15.57 -4.31
CA VAL A 35 -5.53 -14.50 -3.39
C VAL A 35 -6.04 -13.20 -3.99
N GLN A 36 -6.85 -12.47 -3.22
CA GLN A 36 -7.35 -11.16 -3.65
C GLN A 36 -6.16 -10.25 -3.98
N PRO A 37 -6.24 -9.40 -5.02
CA PRO A 37 -5.11 -8.56 -5.42
C PRO A 37 -4.46 -7.72 -4.31
N LYS A 38 -5.26 -7.31 -3.30
CA LYS A 38 -4.77 -6.57 -2.12
C LYS A 38 -3.89 -7.42 -1.20
N ASP A 39 -4.12 -8.73 -1.14
CA ASP A 39 -3.39 -9.67 -0.30
C ASP A 39 -2.25 -10.38 -1.05
N ARG A 40 -2.12 -10.12 -2.36
CA ARG A 40 -0.98 -10.58 -3.15
C ARG A 40 0.28 -9.87 -2.69
N ILE A 41 1.39 -10.58 -2.69
CA ILE A 41 2.68 -10.00 -2.34
C ILE A 41 3.05 -8.99 -3.43
N ALA A 42 3.03 -7.70 -3.09
CA ALA A 42 3.32 -6.63 -4.04
C ALA A 42 4.79 -6.63 -4.52
N ARG A 43 5.71 -7.05 -3.63
CA ARG A 43 7.16 -7.09 -3.90
C ARG A 43 7.71 -8.47 -3.58
N TRP A 44 7.82 -9.29 -4.63
CA TRP A 44 8.38 -10.64 -4.55
C TRP A 44 9.89 -10.63 -4.46
N ASN A 45 10.46 -11.06 -3.33
CA ASN A 45 11.91 -11.15 -3.15
C ASN A 45 12.52 -12.46 -3.66
N ILE A 46 11.74 -13.32 -4.33
CA ILE A 46 12.19 -14.62 -4.86
C ILE A 46 11.75 -14.71 -6.32
N ARG A 47 12.65 -15.16 -7.19
CA ARG A 47 12.42 -15.37 -8.63
C ARG A 47 12.82 -16.78 -9.06
N PRO A 48 12.31 -17.26 -10.20
CA PRO A 48 12.82 -18.48 -10.84
C PRO A 48 14.34 -18.40 -11.03
N GLY A 49 15.04 -19.46 -10.63
CA GLY A 49 16.50 -19.54 -10.62
C GLY A 49 17.14 -19.27 -9.26
N ASP A 50 16.45 -18.62 -8.32
CA ASP A 50 16.94 -18.47 -6.95
C ASP A 50 17.02 -19.83 -6.25
N TYR A 51 17.90 -19.91 -5.26
CA TYR A 51 18.02 -21.06 -4.37
C TYR A 51 17.35 -20.74 -3.03
N VAL A 52 16.57 -21.67 -2.50
CA VAL A 52 15.83 -21.49 -1.24
C VAL A 52 15.87 -22.75 -0.40
N ARG A 53 15.66 -22.62 0.91
CA ARG A 53 15.32 -23.76 1.78
C ARG A 53 13.87 -23.72 2.22
N LEU A 54 13.32 -24.87 2.58
CA LEU A 54 11.99 -25.01 3.16
C LEU A 54 12.06 -24.87 4.69
N THR A 55 11.33 -23.91 5.27
CA THR A 55 11.24 -23.77 6.73
C THR A 55 10.21 -24.72 7.34
N VAL A 56 9.12 -24.98 6.61
CA VAL A 56 7.99 -25.81 7.03
C VAL A 56 7.73 -26.90 5.99
N GLY A 57 7.48 -28.14 6.43
CA GLY A 57 7.20 -29.27 5.54
C GLY A 57 7.73 -30.59 6.08
N LYS A 58 7.79 -31.59 5.18
CA LYS A 58 8.30 -32.93 5.50
C LYS A 58 9.80 -32.89 5.77
N PRO A 59 10.32 -33.59 6.79
CA PRO A 59 11.76 -33.67 7.07
C PRO A 59 12.63 -34.06 5.86
N GLN A 60 12.15 -34.99 5.04
CA GLN A 60 12.79 -35.45 3.78
C GLN A 60 13.00 -34.34 2.74
N GLU A 61 12.16 -33.31 2.76
CA GLU A 61 12.27 -32.16 1.87
C GLU A 61 13.07 -31.03 2.52
N LYS A 62 13.15 -30.98 3.86
CA LYS A 62 13.82 -29.88 4.58
C LYS A 62 15.31 -30.12 4.78
N TRP A 63 15.67 -31.35 5.10
CA TRP A 63 17.00 -31.70 5.58
C TRP A 63 17.72 -32.59 4.58
N LEU A 64 19.04 -32.47 4.50
CA LEU A 64 19.87 -33.36 3.66
C LEU A 64 19.70 -34.84 4.07
N ASN A 65 19.67 -35.10 5.37
CA ASN A 65 19.49 -36.45 5.94
C ASN A 65 18.06 -36.98 5.88
N GLY A 66 17.13 -36.08 5.54
CA GLY A 66 15.71 -36.33 5.56
C GLY A 66 15.09 -36.60 6.93
N LYS A 67 15.84 -36.46 8.03
CA LYS A 67 15.35 -36.60 9.41
C LYS A 67 15.58 -35.32 10.23
N ASP A 68 16.84 -34.94 10.42
CA ASP A 68 17.24 -33.88 11.36
C ASP A 68 18.11 -32.79 10.74
N ALA A 69 18.32 -31.72 11.51
CA ALA A 69 19.07 -30.52 11.13
C ALA A 69 20.59 -30.67 11.14
N THR A 70 21.12 -31.84 11.51
CA THR A 70 22.53 -32.06 11.85
C THR A 70 23.46 -31.85 10.65
N GLU A 71 23.13 -32.41 9.49
CA GLU A 71 23.89 -32.20 8.23
C GLU A 71 23.46 -30.94 7.46
N GLY A 72 22.54 -30.17 8.03
CA GLY A 72 22.07 -28.91 7.47
C GLY A 72 20.85 -29.02 6.56
N TRP A 73 20.55 -27.88 5.94
CA TRP A 73 19.33 -27.68 5.17
C TRP A 73 19.49 -28.08 3.72
N LYS A 74 18.46 -28.74 3.17
CA LYS A 74 18.38 -29.04 1.74
C LYS A 74 18.04 -27.76 0.97
N VAL A 75 18.83 -27.48 -0.06
CA VAL A 75 18.65 -26.32 -0.92
C VAL A 75 17.88 -26.75 -2.17
N HIS A 76 16.84 -25.99 -2.50
CA HIS A 76 16.00 -26.20 -3.67
C HIS A 76 16.11 -25.03 -4.62
N LYS A 77 16.20 -25.33 -5.92
CA LYS A 77 16.12 -24.32 -6.96
C LYS A 77 14.65 -23.97 -7.23
N VAL A 78 14.36 -22.68 -7.32
CA VAL A 78 13.02 -22.19 -7.67
C VAL A 78 12.80 -22.36 -9.17
N THR A 79 11.82 -23.15 -9.56
CA THR A 79 11.49 -23.39 -10.98
C THR A 79 10.48 -22.38 -11.51
N GLY A 80 9.52 -22.00 -10.68
CA GLY A 80 8.40 -21.16 -11.08
C GLY A 80 7.80 -20.41 -9.90
N VAL A 81 7.17 -19.29 -10.20
CA VAL A 81 6.53 -18.42 -9.22
C VAL A 81 5.14 -18.07 -9.73
N ASP A 82 4.12 -18.41 -8.94
CA ASP A 82 2.72 -18.05 -9.18
C ASP A 82 2.35 -16.88 -8.26
N MET A 83 2.38 -15.68 -8.85
CA MET A 83 2.10 -14.42 -8.16
C MET A 83 0.61 -14.26 -7.78
N GLU A 84 -0.29 -15.00 -8.41
CA GLU A 84 -1.73 -14.90 -8.12
C GLU A 84 -2.13 -15.69 -6.88
N ARG A 85 -1.36 -16.73 -6.56
CA ARG A 85 -1.61 -17.63 -5.43
C ARG A 85 -0.62 -17.46 -4.29
N ASN A 86 0.37 -16.59 -4.42
CA ASN A 86 1.50 -16.49 -3.48
C ASN A 86 2.23 -17.82 -3.29
N THR A 87 2.36 -18.62 -4.36
CA THR A 87 3.03 -19.92 -4.32
C THR A 87 4.24 -20.00 -5.24
N ILE A 88 5.19 -20.83 -4.86
CA ILE A 88 6.46 -21.09 -5.54
C ILE A 88 6.51 -22.58 -5.84
N THR A 89 6.99 -22.95 -7.02
CA THR A 89 7.35 -24.34 -7.35
C THR A 89 8.86 -24.52 -7.20
N LEU A 90 9.22 -25.58 -6.49
CA LEU A 90 10.60 -25.90 -6.17
C LEU A 90 11.01 -27.20 -6.86
N ASP A 91 12.26 -27.25 -7.29
CA ASP A 91 12.84 -28.46 -7.86
C ASP A 91 13.01 -29.54 -6.77
N GLY A 92 12.69 -30.79 -7.11
CA GLY A 92 12.72 -31.93 -6.19
C GLY A 92 11.61 -31.97 -5.13
N VAL A 93 10.75 -30.95 -5.02
CA VAL A 93 9.61 -30.94 -4.08
C VAL A 93 8.35 -31.36 -4.84
N THR A 94 8.03 -32.65 -4.79
CA THR A 94 6.93 -33.23 -5.55
C THR A 94 5.81 -33.76 -4.66
N ARG A 95 4.61 -33.88 -5.23
CA ARG A 95 3.50 -34.64 -4.68
C ARG A 95 3.08 -35.71 -5.70
N LYS A 96 2.84 -36.92 -5.21
CA LYS A 96 2.20 -37.97 -6.01
C LYS A 96 0.74 -37.59 -6.22
N ARG A 97 0.33 -37.44 -7.48
CA ARG A 97 -1.08 -37.29 -7.87
C ARG A 97 -1.45 -38.49 -8.72
N SER A 98 -2.68 -39.00 -8.56
CA SER A 98 -3.19 -40.00 -9.47
C SER A 98 -3.13 -39.45 -10.90
N ASN A 99 -2.49 -40.23 -11.77
CA ASN A 99 -2.52 -39.98 -13.20
C ASN A 99 -3.90 -40.38 -13.73
N ARG A 100 -4.40 -39.67 -14.74
CA ARG A 100 -5.54 -40.16 -15.49
C ARG A 100 -4.98 -41.09 -16.57
N ILE A 101 -5.08 -42.38 -16.33
CA ILE A 101 -4.72 -43.40 -17.33
C ILE A 101 -5.63 -43.18 -18.54
N LEU A 102 -5.02 -42.99 -19.70
CA LEU A 102 -5.76 -42.84 -20.94
C LEU A 102 -6.21 -44.23 -21.38
N PRO A 103 -7.48 -44.40 -21.82
CA PRO A 103 -7.90 -45.66 -22.42
C PRO A 103 -7.03 -45.94 -23.64
N ARG A 104 -6.83 -47.23 -23.93
CA ARG A 104 -6.11 -47.68 -25.13
C ARG A 104 -6.86 -47.14 -26.37
N PRO A 105 -6.19 -46.43 -27.29
CA PRO A 105 -6.83 -45.88 -28.47
C PRO A 105 -7.22 -47.01 -29.44
N GLU A 106 -8.23 -46.78 -30.29
CA GLU A 106 -8.76 -47.79 -31.21
C GLU A 106 -7.73 -48.25 -32.25
N ASN A 107 -6.79 -47.37 -32.62
CA ASN A 107 -5.70 -47.64 -33.55
C ASN A 107 -4.43 -48.18 -32.87
N TYR A 108 -4.54 -48.77 -31.67
CA TYR A 108 -3.37 -49.22 -30.89
C TYR A 108 -2.42 -50.11 -31.68
N ASP A 109 -2.95 -51.05 -32.47
CA ASP A 109 -2.14 -52.03 -33.19
C ASP A 109 -1.33 -51.43 -34.34
N THR A 110 -1.76 -50.29 -34.89
CA THR A 110 -1.05 -49.58 -35.96
C THR A 110 -0.07 -48.53 -35.47
N LEU A 111 -0.03 -48.24 -34.17
CA LEU A 111 0.95 -47.31 -33.57
C LEU A 111 2.37 -47.89 -33.60
N ALA A 112 3.36 -46.99 -33.60
CA ALA A 112 4.76 -47.37 -33.47
C ALA A 112 5.03 -48.03 -32.10
N ASP A 113 6.00 -48.93 -32.04
CA ASP A 113 6.29 -49.70 -30.82
C ASP A 113 6.67 -48.83 -29.61
N ASP A 114 7.27 -47.66 -29.85
CA ASP A 114 7.61 -46.71 -28.79
C ASP A 114 6.35 -46.04 -28.19
N GLU A 115 5.35 -45.76 -29.02
CA GLU A 115 4.07 -45.20 -28.58
C GLU A 115 3.27 -46.25 -27.81
N LYS A 116 3.25 -47.50 -28.28
CA LYS A 116 2.66 -48.65 -27.59
C LYS A 116 3.25 -48.82 -26.18
N LYS A 117 4.58 -48.82 -26.08
CA LYS A 117 5.30 -48.86 -24.78
C LYS A 117 4.92 -47.69 -23.88
N ASN A 118 4.72 -46.49 -24.41
CA ASN A 118 4.30 -45.34 -23.61
C ASN A 118 2.88 -45.51 -23.04
N TYR A 119 1.97 -46.15 -23.77
CA TYR A 119 0.63 -46.46 -23.30
C TYR A 119 0.62 -47.59 -22.26
N ASP A 120 1.36 -48.67 -22.51
CA ASP A 120 1.42 -49.80 -21.58
C ASP A 120 2.17 -49.45 -20.28
N ASN A 121 3.15 -48.55 -20.33
CA ASN A 121 3.93 -48.11 -19.17
C ASN A 121 3.36 -46.85 -18.48
N GLN A 122 2.09 -46.50 -18.68
CA GLN A 122 1.49 -45.35 -17.99
C GLN A 122 1.46 -45.57 -16.47
N SER A 123 2.27 -44.79 -15.75
CA SER A 123 2.29 -44.84 -14.29
C SER A 123 0.96 -44.35 -13.71
N ASN A 124 0.41 -45.08 -12.73
CA ASN A 124 -0.79 -44.68 -11.98
C ASN A 124 -0.62 -43.36 -11.22
N PHE A 125 0.62 -42.93 -10.96
CA PHE A 125 0.93 -41.73 -10.21
C PHE A 125 1.96 -40.87 -10.94
N LEU A 126 1.64 -39.59 -11.12
CA LEU A 126 2.59 -38.58 -11.59
C LEU A 126 3.18 -37.83 -10.39
N ASN A 127 4.49 -37.67 -10.39
CA ASN A 127 5.18 -36.77 -9.49
C ASN A 127 5.08 -35.35 -10.04
N LEU A 128 4.12 -34.57 -9.54
CA LEU A 128 3.96 -33.17 -9.92
C LEU A 128 4.66 -32.27 -8.91
N SER A 129 5.30 -31.19 -9.37
CA SER A 129 5.87 -30.18 -8.48
C SER A 129 4.78 -29.64 -7.55
N ARG A 130 5.02 -29.71 -6.24
CA ARG A 130 4.08 -29.24 -5.22
C ARG A 130 4.24 -27.72 -5.08
N PRO A 131 3.16 -26.92 -5.20
CA PRO A 131 3.24 -25.51 -4.90
C PRO A 131 3.47 -25.32 -3.39
N VAL A 132 4.41 -24.46 -3.05
CA VAL A 132 4.78 -24.10 -1.68
C VAL A 132 4.45 -22.62 -1.47
N HIS A 133 3.82 -22.28 -0.35
CA HIS A 133 3.51 -20.88 -0.06
C HIS A 133 4.81 -20.07 0.18
N TYR A 134 4.85 -18.83 -0.28
CA TYR A 134 6.01 -17.94 -0.19
C TYR A 134 6.57 -17.79 1.23
N SER A 135 5.74 -17.81 2.26
CA SER A 135 6.18 -17.69 3.66
C SER A 135 6.99 -18.88 4.18
N ASN A 136 6.92 -20.03 3.50
CA ASN A 136 7.51 -21.28 3.98
C ASN A 136 8.90 -21.52 3.38
N VAL A 137 9.46 -20.51 2.72
CA VAL A 137 10.79 -20.56 2.12
C VAL A 137 11.68 -19.43 2.63
N GLN A 138 12.98 -19.69 2.69
CA GLN A 138 14.00 -18.68 2.96
C GLN A 138 15.04 -18.68 1.86
N LEU A 139 15.43 -17.49 1.41
CA LEU A 139 16.37 -17.30 0.32
C LEU A 139 17.77 -17.74 0.75
N CYS A 140 18.37 -18.61 -0.04
CA CYS A 140 19.78 -18.97 0.06
C CYS A 140 20.59 -17.84 -0.56
N VAL A 141 21.50 -17.29 0.22
CA VAL A 141 22.32 -16.16 -0.19
C VAL A 141 23.60 -16.66 -0.85
N HIS A 142 24.20 -17.70 -0.28
CA HIS A 142 25.38 -18.34 -0.81
C HIS A 142 25.22 -19.86 -0.71
N GLN A 143 25.28 -20.51 -1.87
CA GLN A 143 25.25 -21.96 -1.96
C GLN A 143 26.67 -22.47 -1.75
N ARG A 144 26.97 -22.95 -0.54
CA ARG A 144 28.24 -23.62 -0.25
C ARG A 144 28.12 -25.10 -0.62
N SER A 145 29.19 -25.65 -1.19
CA SER A 145 29.27 -27.09 -1.48
C SER A 145 29.13 -27.90 -0.18
N GLN A 146 28.61 -29.12 -0.27
CA GLN A 146 28.24 -29.96 0.87
C GLN A 146 29.41 -30.20 1.85
N ALA A 147 30.65 -30.11 1.38
CA ALA A 147 31.86 -30.28 2.19
C ALA A 147 32.24 -29.06 3.06
N ASP A 148 31.81 -27.84 2.71
CA ASP A 148 32.44 -26.60 3.19
C ASP A 148 31.66 -25.86 4.30
N GLY A 149 30.77 -26.55 5.04
CA GLY A 149 30.16 -25.96 6.24
C GLY A 149 28.85 -25.19 6.02
N GLY A 150 27.93 -25.78 5.24
CA GLY A 150 26.53 -25.37 5.19
C GLY A 150 26.21 -24.15 4.34
N SER A 151 25.06 -24.17 3.69
CA SER A 151 24.55 -23.01 2.94
C SER A 151 24.08 -21.89 3.87
N VAL A 152 24.26 -20.64 3.45
CA VAL A 152 23.88 -19.45 4.24
C VAL A 152 22.54 -18.91 3.75
N PHE A 153 21.62 -18.67 4.68
CA PHE A 153 20.26 -18.25 4.38
C PHE A 153 19.93 -16.90 5.00
N ALA A 154 19.12 -16.10 4.31
CA ALA A 154 18.62 -14.83 4.82
C ALA A 154 17.37 -15.06 5.69
N THR A 155 17.45 -14.72 6.97
CA THR A 155 16.29 -14.72 7.89
C THR A 155 15.35 -13.56 7.58
N ARG A 156 15.91 -12.40 7.21
CA ARG A 156 15.17 -11.17 6.90
C ARG A 156 15.78 -10.48 5.68
N LEU A 157 14.92 -10.04 4.77
CA LEU A 157 15.30 -9.31 3.57
C LEU A 157 14.77 -7.86 3.64
N ALA A 158 15.64 -6.90 3.35
CA ALA A 158 15.28 -5.53 3.04
C ALA A 158 15.30 -5.32 1.52
N THR A 159 14.56 -4.31 1.05
CA THR A 159 14.49 -3.97 -0.37
C THR A 159 14.81 -2.49 -0.58
N SER A 160 15.39 -2.16 -1.73
CA SER A 160 15.46 -0.77 -2.17
C SER A 160 14.10 -0.27 -2.69
N LYS A 161 14.00 1.03 -2.96
CA LYS A 161 12.86 1.57 -3.72
C LYS A 161 12.82 0.90 -5.10
N PRO A 162 11.64 0.47 -5.60
CA PRO A 162 11.51 -0.06 -6.94
C PRO A 162 11.73 1.03 -7.99
N VAL A 163 12.55 0.72 -8.99
CA VAL A 163 12.84 1.54 -10.16
C VAL A 163 12.38 0.76 -11.39
N PHE A 164 11.64 1.39 -12.29
CA PHE A 164 11.21 0.75 -13.52
C PHE A 164 12.38 0.71 -14.51
N ASP A 165 12.83 -0.50 -14.85
CA ASP A 165 13.87 -0.71 -15.85
C ASP A 165 13.20 -0.86 -17.23
N GLN A 166 13.44 0.09 -18.13
CA GLN A 166 12.83 0.12 -19.46
C GLN A 166 13.31 -1.03 -20.35
N GLN A 167 14.55 -1.50 -20.18
CA GLN A 167 15.12 -2.56 -21.02
C GLN A 167 14.41 -3.89 -20.77
N ILE A 168 14.08 -4.15 -19.50
CA ILE A 168 13.42 -5.39 -19.08
C ILE A 168 11.89 -5.21 -18.99
N ARG A 169 11.42 -3.95 -19.13
CA ARG A 169 10.01 -3.54 -18.97
C ARG A 169 9.42 -4.04 -17.65
N ALA A 170 10.20 -3.96 -16.58
CA ALA A 170 9.81 -4.47 -15.26
C ALA A 170 10.38 -3.61 -14.12
N PHE A 171 9.69 -3.60 -12.98
CA PHE A 171 10.22 -3.02 -11.76
C PHE A 171 11.38 -3.85 -11.21
N ARG A 172 12.53 -3.20 -11.04
CA ARG A 172 13.73 -3.73 -10.39
C ARG A 172 13.98 -3.01 -9.07
N TYR A 173 14.47 -3.75 -8.10
CA TYR A 173 14.94 -3.25 -6.81
C TYR A 173 16.03 -4.17 -6.31
N ASN A 174 16.95 -3.64 -5.53
CA ASN A 174 17.99 -4.45 -4.90
C ASN A 174 17.44 -5.14 -3.65
N ARG A 175 17.87 -6.38 -3.43
CA ARG A 175 17.58 -7.16 -2.22
C ARG A 175 18.80 -7.07 -1.30
N PHE A 176 18.56 -6.92 -0.02
CA PHE A 176 19.61 -6.90 1.00
C PHE A 176 19.27 -7.89 2.12
N ALA A 177 20.23 -8.68 2.55
CA ALA A 177 20.07 -9.54 3.72
C ALA A 177 20.34 -8.72 4.99
N VAL A 178 19.33 -8.62 5.86
CA VAL A 178 19.44 -7.88 7.14
C VAL A 178 19.97 -8.78 8.25
N LYS A 179 19.65 -10.07 8.19
CA LYS A 179 20.11 -11.07 9.14
C LYS A 179 20.34 -12.38 8.40
N LEU A 180 21.49 -12.98 8.65
CA LEU A 180 21.88 -14.30 8.18
C LEU A 180 21.75 -15.30 9.32
N ASP A 181 21.39 -16.54 9.03
CA ASP A 181 21.21 -17.57 10.06
C ASP A 181 22.56 -18.11 10.58
N ASN A 182 23.54 -18.36 9.69
CA ASN A 182 24.79 -19.08 10.02
C ASN A 182 26.06 -18.43 9.42
N GLY A 183 26.13 -17.09 9.30
CA GLY A 183 27.32 -16.43 8.72
C GLY A 183 27.54 -15.01 9.22
N SER A 184 28.81 -14.63 9.40
CA SER A 184 29.18 -13.22 9.54
C SER A 184 28.97 -12.50 8.21
N MET A 185 28.55 -11.24 8.27
CA MET A 185 28.37 -10.42 7.06
C MET A 185 29.71 -10.08 6.38
N ASP A 186 30.83 -10.18 7.11
CA ASP A 186 32.16 -9.72 6.67
C ASP A 186 32.73 -10.53 5.48
N ALA A 187 32.23 -11.75 5.25
CA ALA A 187 32.70 -12.60 4.16
C ALA A 187 32.10 -12.24 2.79
N TYR A 188 31.22 -11.24 2.73
CA TYR A 188 30.40 -10.96 1.57
C TYR A 188 30.43 -9.50 1.17
N GLU A 189 30.04 -9.22 -0.08
CA GLU A 189 29.95 -7.85 -0.61
C GLU A 189 28.84 -7.09 0.12
N VAL A 190 29.25 -6.24 1.08
CA VAL A 190 28.38 -5.36 1.84
C VAL A 190 28.24 -4.05 1.07
N ASP A 191 27.01 -3.58 0.91
CA ASP A 191 26.74 -2.25 0.36
C ASP A 191 27.13 -1.20 1.40
N GLU A 192 28.22 -0.48 1.18
CA GLU A 192 28.80 0.52 2.11
C GLU A 192 27.78 1.55 2.59
N ALA A 193 26.84 1.95 1.71
CA ALA A 193 25.84 2.96 2.03
C ALA A 193 24.82 2.51 3.08
N ARG A 194 24.60 1.19 3.20
CA ARG A 194 23.60 0.62 4.11
C ARG A 194 24.19 -0.31 5.17
N GLY A 195 25.44 -0.74 5.01
CA GLY A 195 26.04 -1.78 5.85
C GLY A 195 25.30 -3.11 5.78
N LEU A 196 24.63 -3.40 4.65
CA LEU A 196 23.84 -4.62 4.45
C LEU A 196 24.37 -5.43 3.27
N MET A 197 24.38 -6.75 3.41
CA MET A 197 24.81 -7.65 2.34
C MET A 197 23.84 -7.61 1.16
N ARG A 198 24.33 -7.36 -0.05
CA ARG A 198 23.51 -7.38 -1.28
C ARG A 198 23.26 -8.81 -1.74
N VAL A 199 22.01 -9.13 -2.08
CA VAL A 199 21.64 -10.43 -2.66
C VAL A 199 21.27 -10.24 -4.14
N PRO A 200 22.15 -10.63 -5.08
CA PRO A 200 21.92 -10.40 -6.51
C PRO A 200 20.73 -11.20 -7.01
N TRP A 201 20.03 -10.70 -8.03
CA TRP A 201 18.98 -11.47 -8.72
C TRP A 201 19.61 -12.56 -9.59
N PRO A 202 18.93 -13.71 -9.79
CA PRO A 202 19.42 -14.72 -10.70
C PRO A 202 19.37 -14.18 -12.13
N GLU A 203 20.35 -14.60 -12.93
CA GLU A 203 20.37 -14.25 -14.35
C GLU A 203 19.16 -14.86 -15.05
N LEU A 204 18.31 -13.98 -15.60
CA LEU A 204 17.19 -14.43 -16.39
C LEU A 204 17.72 -14.92 -17.73
N LYS A 205 17.54 -16.21 -18.02
CA LYS A 205 17.71 -16.72 -19.38
C LYS A 205 16.82 -15.88 -20.30
N LYS A 206 17.42 -15.18 -21.26
CA LYS A 206 16.67 -14.40 -22.25
C LYS A 206 15.70 -15.37 -22.91
N LYS A 207 14.40 -15.07 -22.84
CA LYS A 207 13.41 -15.84 -23.61
C LYS A 207 13.81 -15.69 -25.07
N THR A 208 14.11 -16.80 -25.73
CA THR A 208 14.19 -16.81 -27.19
C THR A 208 12.82 -16.43 -27.69
N LEU A 209 12.70 -15.23 -28.24
CA LEU A 209 11.48 -14.84 -28.94
C LEU A 209 11.28 -15.86 -30.07
N GLY A 210 10.03 -16.28 -30.29
CA GLY A 210 9.73 -17.13 -31.43
C GLY A 210 10.10 -16.44 -32.74
N ALA A 211 10.12 -17.20 -33.83
CA ALA A 211 10.21 -16.59 -35.16
C ALA A 211 9.08 -15.57 -35.33
N ALA A 212 9.41 -14.44 -35.96
CA ALA A 212 8.45 -13.40 -36.28
C ALA A 212 7.25 -14.00 -37.03
N GLN A 213 6.05 -13.70 -36.58
CA GLN A 213 4.82 -14.09 -37.27
C GLN A 213 4.59 -13.18 -38.47
N PRO A 214 3.80 -13.61 -39.48
CA PRO A 214 3.47 -12.77 -40.64
C PRO A 214 2.79 -11.45 -40.25
N ASP A 215 2.08 -11.42 -39.11
CA ASP A 215 1.39 -10.25 -38.58
C ASP A 215 2.30 -9.33 -37.74
N ASP A 216 3.55 -9.74 -37.45
CA ASP A 216 4.48 -8.92 -36.69
C ASP A 216 5.02 -7.77 -37.57
N THR A 217 5.10 -6.57 -36.98
CA THR A 217 5.59 -5.39 -37.69
C THR A 217 7.08 -5.52 -38.00
N VAL A 218 7.48 -5.21 -39.23
CA VAL A 218 8.88 -5.27 -39.65
C VAL A 218 9.69 -4.22 -38.88
N ALA A 219 10.93 -4.57 -38.49
CA ALA A 219 11.78 -3.69 -37.69
C ALA A 219 11.98 -2.30 -38.33
N ALA A 220 12.06 -2.23 -39.67
CA ALA A 220 12.15 -0.98 -40.42
C ALA A 220 10.95 -0.06 -40.13
N ASP A 221 9.73 -0.59 -40.20
CA ASP A 221 8.48 0.16 -40.00
C ASP A 221 8.33 0.66 -38.55
N VAL A 222 8.82 -0.11 -37.58
CA VAL A 222 8.84 0.31 -36.16
C VAL A 222 9.80 1.48 -35.94
N THR A 223 10.91 1.52 -36.66
CA THR A 223 11.91 2.61 -36.53
C THR A 223 11.52 3.88 -37.28
N THR A 224 10.60 3.82 -38.25
CA THR A 224 10.09 5.02 -38.92
C THR A 224 9.28 5.90 -37.97
N SER A 225 9.90 7.00 -37.52
CA SER A 225 9.22 8.03 -36.74
C SER A 225 8.20 8.77 -37.62
N THR A 226 6.94 8.34 -37.58
CA THR A 226 5.83 9.01 -38.28
C THR A 226 5.41 10.31 -37.58
N ARG A 227 5.80 10.49 -36.31
CA ARG A 227 5.47 11.68 -35.54
C ARG A 227 6.43 12.82 -35.90
N LYS A 228 5.92 13.79 -36.68
CA LYS A 228 6.58 15.08 -36.90
C LYS A 228 6.44 15.94 -35.65
N VAL A 229 7.43 15.90 -34.77
CA VAL A 229 7.49 16.79 -33.60
C VAL A 229 8.03 18.15 -34.07
N LEU A 230 7.30 19.23 -33.81
CA LEU A 230 7.81 20.58 -34.06
C LEU A 230 9.04 20.83 -33.17
N PRO A 231 10.12 21.45 -33.69
CA PRO A 231 11.30 21.75 -32.91
C PRO A 231 10.95 22.69 -31.74
N VAL A 232 11.54 22.41 -30.58
CA VAL A 232 11.25 23.08 -29.30
C VAL A 232 11.33 24.61 -29.42
N ASP A 233 12.29 25.11 -30.19
CA ASP A 233 12.52 26.55 -30.37
C ASP A 233 11.33 27.27 -31.02
N LYS A 234 10.60 26.59 -31.92
CA LYS A 234 9.39 27.15 -32.56
C LYS A 234 8.18 27.13 -31.62
N ILE A 235 8.16 26.23 -30.63
CA ILE A 235 7.08 26.13 -29.63
C ILE A 235 7.15 27.29 -28.63
N TRP A 236 8.36 27.76 -28.29
CA TRP A 236 8.54 28.90 -27.37
C TRP A 236 8.28 30.26 -28.00
N GLN A 237 8.42 30.38 -29.32
CA GLN A 237 8.22 31.64 -30.05
C GLN A 237 6.75 31.95 -30.32
N ASP A 238 5.90 30.92 -30.37
CA ASP A 238 4.48 31.07 -30.65
C ASP A 238 3.65 30.60 -29.44
N PRO A 239 3.14 31.50 -28.59
CA PRO A 239 2.37 31.14 -27.39
C PRO A 239 1.05 30.42 -27.72
N ALA A 240 0.58 30.48 -28.98
CA ALA A 240 -0.54 29.69 -29.46
C ALA A 240 -0.19 28.19 -29.67
N LEU A 241 1.09 27.87 -29.80
CA LEU A 241 1.63 26.52 -29.98
C LEU A 241 2.16 25.90 -28.68
N LEU A 242 2.08 26.62 -27.55
CA LEU A 242 2.39 26.06 -26.24
C LEU A 242 1.52 24.82 -26.03
N PRO A 243 2.14 23.66 -25.73
CA PRO A 243 1.42 22.40 -25.74
C PRO A 243 0.26 22.45 -24.74
N LEU A 244 -0.94 22.12 -25.21
CA LEU A 244 -2.06 21.76 -24.36
C LEU A 244 -1.54 20.81 -23.27
N PRO A 245 -1.81 21.09 -21.98
CA PRO A 245 -1.28 20.28 -20.90
C PRO A 245 -1.71 18.83 -21.15
N THR A 246 -0.71 17.96 -21.20
CA THR A 246 -0.84 16.55 -21.58
C THR A 246 -1.72 15.75 -20.62
N SER A 247 -2.19 16.35 -19.53
CA SER A 247 -3.19 15.75 -18.65
C SER A 247 -4.06 16.80 -17.98
N ALA A 248 -5.33 16.46 -17.74
CA ALA A 248 -6.28 17.22 -16.92
C ALA A 248 -5.86 17.37 -15.44
N ARG A 249 -4.68 16.83 -15.05
CA ARG A 249 -4.11 16.87 -13.70
C ARG A 249 -2.81 17.66 -13.62
N ALA A 250 -2.33 18.23 -14.73
CA ALA A 250 -1.18 19.13 -14.70
C ALA A 250 -1.55 20.37 -13.86
N SER A 251 -0.70 20.76 -12.91
CA SER A 251 -0.98 21.90 -12.04
C SER A 251 -1.00 23.20 -12.85
N SER A 252 -1.99 24.05 -12.60
CA SER A 252 -2.12 25.35 -13.28
C SER A 252 -0.95 26.30 -12.99
N ALA A 253 -0.16 26.01 -11.95
CA ALA A 253 0.93 26.84 -11.43
C ALA A 253 2.05 27.22 -12.41
N THR A 254 2.09 26.60 -13.59
CA THR A 254 3.05 26.93 -14.67
C THR A 254 2.45 27.81 -15.76
N LEU A 255 1.14 28.02 -15.77
CA LEU A 255 0.47 28.87 -16.75
C LEU A 255 0.46 30.33 -16.25
N PRO A 256 0.78 31.31 -17.10
CA PRO A 256 0.75 32.72 -16.73
C PRO A 256 -0.63 33.15 -16.24
N ARG A 257 -0.68 33.87 -15.11
CA ARG A 257 -1.91 34.46 -14.54
C ARG A 257 -2.65 35.39 -15.53
N GLN A 258 -1.93 35.92 -16.50
CA GLN A 258 -2.47 36.73 -17.60
C GLN A 258 -3.54 36.00 -18.43
N ILE A 259 -3.46 34.67 -18.57
CA ILE A 259 -4.46 33.89 -19.32
C ILE A 259 -5.78 33.85 -18.55
N SER A 260 -5.75 33.67 -17.22
CA SER A 260 -6.96 33.69 -16.40
C SER A 260 -7.58 35.07 -16.32
N ASP A 261 -6.75 36.11 -16.22
CA ASP A 261 -7.22 37.50 -16.12
C ASP A 261 -7.87 37.92 -17.45
N SER A 262 -7.27 37.55 -18.58
CA SER A 262 -7.85 37.79 -19.92
C SER A 262 -9.21 37.13 -20.14
N TYR A 263 -9.49 35.99 -19.48
CA TYR A 263 -10.79 35.32 -19.55
C TYR A 263 -11.86 36.05 -18.74
N ILE A 264 -11.51 36.51 -17.53
CA ILE A 264 -12.43 37.23 -16.64
C ILE A 264 -12.73 38.62 -17.21
N GLU A 265 -11.73 39.25 -17.84
CA GLU A 265 -11.82 40.59 -18.41
C GLU A 265 -12.38 40.59 -19.85
N GLN A 266 -12.44 39.44 -20.53
CA GLN A 266 -13.10 39.31 -21.83
C GLN A 266 -14.60 39.58 -21.67
N SER A 267 -15.01 40.80 -22.00
CA SER A 267 -16.41 41.17 -22.08
C SER A 267 -17.12 40.27 -23.09
N ALA A 268 -18.37 39.87 -22.78
CA ALA A 268 -19.18 38.89 -23.51
C ALA A 268 -19.39 39.17 -25.02
N ALA A 269 -18.85 40.26 -25.55
CA ALA A 269 -18.94 40.66 -26.96
C ALA A 269 -17.67 40.35 -27.79
N SER A 270 -16.52 40.01 -27.18
CA SER A 270 -15.33 39.63 -27.94
C SER A 270 -15.31 38.12 -28.19
N SER A 271 -15.30 37.75 -29.48
CA SER A 271 -15.06 36.40 -30.01
C SER A 271 -14.24 35.52 -29.06
N VAL A 272 -14.91 34.53 -28.46
CA VAL A 272 -14.34 33.50 -27.59
C VAL A 272 -13.07 32.95 -28.22
N GLN A 273 -11.90 33.25 -27.63
CA GLN A 273 -10.67 32.61 -28.07
C GLN A 273 -10.73 31.13 -27.66
N PRO A 274 -10.77 30.18 -28.61
CA PRO A 274 -10.99 28.76 -28.31
C PRO A 274 -9.87 28.15 -27.47
N THR A 275 -8.69 28.79 -27.46
CA THR A 275 -7.56 28.46 -26.60
C THR A 275 -7.90 28.71 -25.14
N VAL A 276 -8.41 29.90 -24.81
CA VAL A 276 -8.76 30.29 -23.43
C VAL A 276 -9.86 29.38 -22.88
N ASP A 277 -10.87 29.07 -23.69
CA ASP A 277 -11.93 28.10 -23.33
C ASP A 277 -11.41 26.67 -23.13
N ALA A 278 -10.41 26.23 -23.90
CA ALA A 278 -9.79 24.92 -23.72
C ALA A 278 -8.97 24.80 -22.42
N PHE A 279 -8.39 25.92 -21.94
CA PHE A 279 -7.66 25.95 -20.66
C PHE A 279 -8.57 26.17 -19.44
N MET A 280 -9.78 26.69 -19.63
CA MET A 280 -10.72 27.02 -18.55
C MET A 280 -11.00 25.86 -17.57
N PRO A 281 -11.30 24.61 -18.02
CA PRO A 281 -11.57 23.51 -17.10
C PRO A 281 -10.41 23.24 -16.14
N LEU A 282 -9.16 23.46 -16.54
CA LEU A 282 -7.97 23.20 -15.72
C LEU A 282 -7.84 24.24 -14.61
N TYR A 283 -8.05 25.52 -14.93
CA TYR A 283 -8.08 26.60 -13.94
C TYR A 283 -9.24 26.40 -12.96
N LEU A 284 -10.42 26.08 -13.47
CA LEU A 284 -11.58 25.81 -12.64
C LEU A 284 -11.39 24.54 -11.79
N THR A 285 -10.59 23.55 -12.19
CA THR A 285 -10.37 22.37 -11.33
C THR A 285 -9.66 22.70 -10.01
N GLU A 286 -8.84 23.75 -9.92
CA GLU A 286 -8.21 24.12 -8.64
C GLU A 286 -9.24 24.73 -7.68
N GLU A 287 -10.09 25.64 -8.19
CA GLU A 287 -11.16 26.30 -7.44
C GLU A 287 -12.33 25.33 -7.13
N LEU A 288 -12.73 24.52 -8.11
CA LEU A 288 -13.81 23.54 -8.03
C LEU A 288 -13.39 22.18 -7.45
N SER A 289 -12.09 21.91 -7.27
CA SER A 289 -11.69 20.68 -6.58
C SER A 289 -12.33 20.69 -5.19
N PRO A 290 -13.02 19.59 -4.80
CA PRO A 290 -13.90 19.60 -3.65
C PRO A 290 -13.21 20.26 -2.46
N ARG A 291 -13.86 21.23 -1.80
CA ARG A 291 -13.33 21.88 -0.59
C ARG A 291 -12.90 20.86 0.49
N PHE A 292 -13.41 19.64 0.40
CA PHE A 292 -13.11 18.49 1.26
C PHE A 292 -12.13 17.47 0.66
N SER A 293 -11.41 17.80 -0.42
CA SER A 293 -10.39 16.91 -0.96
C SER A 293 -9.32 16.66 0.11
N ARG A 294 -8.87 15.40 0.22
CA ARG A 294 -7.87 15.00 1.22
C ARG A 294 -6.61 15.87 1.13
N ALA A 295 -6.20 16.25 -0.08
CA ALA A 295 -5.05 17.11 -0.31
C ALA A 295 -5.22 18.51 0.31
N LYS A 296 -6.36 19.19 0.10
CA LYS A 296 -6.66 20.49 0.71
C LYS A 296 -6.74 20.39 2.24
N ALA A 297 -7.34 19.31 2.77
CA ALA A 297 -7.39 19.05 4.21
C ALA A 297 -5.99 18.84 4.83
N THR A 298 -5.11 18.10 4.16
CA THR A 298 -3.73 17.88 4.59
C THR A 298 -2.92 19.18 4.52
N LYS A 299 -3.03 19.96 3.43
CA LYS A 299 -2.37 21.27 3.31
C LYS A 299 -2.78 22.22 4.44
N GLY A 300 -4.09 22.34 4.71
CA GLY A 300 -4.58 23.17 5.81
C GLY A 300 -4.20 22.66 7.20
N TYR A 301 -4.02 21.33 7.37
CA TYR A 301 -3.49 20.77 8.61
C TYR A 301 -2.01 21.11 8.81
N ASN A 302 -1.19 20.97 7.78
CA ASN A 302 0.23 21.31 7.84
C ASN A 302 0.45 22.80 8.13
N LEU A 303 -0.26 23.67 7.42
CA LEU A 303 -0.18 25.13 7.64
C LEU A 303 -0.56 25.52 9.07
N ARG A 304 -1.58 24.88 9.67
CA ARG A 304 -1.89 25.10 11.09
C ARG A 304 -0.77 24.65 12.03
N ARG A 305 -0.08 23.54 11.72
CA ARG A 305 1.07 23.08 12.53
C ARG A 305 2.26 24.01 12.42
N GLU A 306 2.52 24.56 11.23
CA GLU A 306 3.58 25.54 10.99
C GLU A 306 3.31 26.82 11.79
N ILE A 307 2.09 27.36 11.73
CA ILE A 307 1.69 28.52 12.54
C ILE A 307 1.85 28.22 14.04
N GLN A 308 1.36 27.08 14.52
CA GLN A 308 1.49 26.70 15.93
C GLN A 308 2.96 26.55 16.38
N ALA A 309 3.85 26.06 15.50
CA ALA A 309 5.27 25.94 15.80
C ALA A 309 5.93 27.32 15.94
N ILE A 310 5.58 28.27 15.05
CA ILE A 310 6.04 29.66 15.13
C ILE A 310 5.52 30.33 16.40
N GLU A 311 4.22 30.22 16.69
CA GLU A 311 3.61 30.76 17.91
C GLU A 311 4.27 30.20 19.16
N ARG A 312 4.51 28.88 19.21
CA ARG A 312 5.22 28.21 20.31
C ARG A 312 6.63 28.77 20.50
N GLU A 313 7.40 28.93 19.42
CA GLU A 313 8.76 29.46 19.49
C GLU A 313 8.77 30.92 19.96
N THR A 314 7.85 31.75 19.44
CA THR A 314 7.72 33.15 19.84
C THR A 314 7.34 33.29 21.31
N HIS A 315 6.39 32.48 21.81
CA HIS A 315 6.01 32.43 23.22
C HIS A 315 7.23 32.08 24.09
N ALA A 316 7.94 31.01 23.73
CA ALA A 316 9.11 30.59 24.49
C ALA A 316 10.25 31.63 24.46
N ARG A 317 10.40 32.36 23.35
CA ARG A 317 11.37 33.46 23.23
C ARG A 317 11.00 34.64 24.13
N VAL A 318 9.73 35.06 24.12
CA VAL A 318 9.21 36.15 24.97
C VAL A 318 9.33 35.80 26.45
N SER A 319 8.97 34.58 26.87
CA SER A 319 9.12 34.17 28.27
C SER A 319 10.58 34.19 28.74
N VAL A 320 11.53 33.82 27.87
CA VAL A 320 12.97 33.89 28.21
C VAL A 320 13.45 35.34 28.28
N SER A 321 12.98 36.24 27.40
CA SER A 321 13.36 37.66 27.48
C SER A 321 12.77 38.32 28.73
N GLU A 322 11.50 38.11 29.03
CA GLU A 322 10.86 38.60 30.27
C GLU A 322 11.57 38.10 31.52
N TRP A 323 11.96 36.82 31.55
CA TRP A 323 12.72 36.26 32.66
C TRP A 323 14.08 36.94 32.82
N ARG A 324 14.79 37.23 31.72
CA ARG A 324 16.06 37.96 31.75
C ARG A 324 15.88 39.41 32.20
N GLU A 325 14.86 40.09 31.71
CA GLU A 325 14.54 41.48 32.07
C GLU A 325 14.18 41.63 33.55
N ARG A 326 13.51 40.62 34.14
CA ARG A 326 13.25 40.55 35.59
C ARG A 326 14.50 40.23 36.43
N GLY A 327 15.69 40.21 35.83
CA GLY A 327 16.95 39.90 36.51
C GLY A 327 17.18 38.41 36.73
N GLY A 328 16.48 37.54 36.00
CA GLY A 328 16.57 36.09 36.14
C GLY A 328 15.96 35.59 37.45
N ASP A 329 16.66 34.69 38.14
CA ASP A 329 16.23 34.15 39.43
C ASP A 329 16.88 34.88 40.64
N THR A 330 17.47 36.05 40.42
CA THR A 330 18.16 36.82 41.49
C THR A 330 17.23 37.27 42.61
N GLY A 331 15.93 37.48 42.34
CA GLY A 331 14.93 37.82 43.36
C GLY A 331 14.35 36.62 44.12
N LEU A 332 14.70 35.39 43.74
CA LEU A 332 14.04 34.18 44.28
C LEU A 332 14.45 33.91 45.73
N GLU A 333 15.69 34.27 46.10
CA GLU A 333 16.18 34.18 47.49
C GLU A 333 15.37 35.07 48.45
N SER A 334 15.06 36.30 48.05
CA SER A 334 14.20 37.18 48.85
C SER A 334 12.76 36.66 49.01
N ALA A 335 12.23 35.97 47.99
CA ALA A 335 10.90 35.39 48.05
C ALA A 335 10.85 34.14 48.96
N LEU A 336 11.93 33.34 49.01
CA LEU A 336 12.03 32.19 49.91
C LEU A 336 12.13 32.59 51.37
N ALA A 337 12.85 33.68 51.66
CA ALA A 337 12.93 34.26 53.00
C ALA A 337 11.52 34.65 53.50
N ALA A 338 10.70 35.27 52.63
CA ALA A 338 9.32 35.61 52.96
C ALA A 338 8.41 34.40 53.28
N VAL A 339 8.75 33.20 52.77
CA VAL A 339 8.00 31.95 53.00
C VAL A 339 8.62 31.12 54.15
N GLY A 340 9.72 31.56 54.74
CA GLY A 340 10.40 30.87 55.85
C GLY A 340 11.20 29.63 55.42
N LEU A 341 11.59 29.55 54.14
CA LEU A 341 12.44 28.47 53.60
C LEU A 341 13.90 28.90 53.48
N GLU A 342 14.39 29.60 54.51
CA GLU A 342 15.79 30.05 54.58
C GLU A 342 16.72 28.83 54.73
N GLY A 343 17.73 28.73 53.86
CA GLY A 343 18.73 27.65 53.88
C GLY A 343 18.55 26.55 52.83
N VAL A 344 17.49 26.56 52.03
CA VAL A 344 17.36 25.64 50.88
C VAL A 344 18.18 26.19 49.71
N ALA A 345 19.25 25.48 49.35
CA ALA A 345 20.07 25.83 48.18
C ALA A 345 19.26 25.62 46.89
N ILE A 346 18.81 26.71 46.27
CA ILE A 346 18.10 26.65 44.99
C ILE A 346 19.08 26.89 43.84
N ARG A 347 19.05 25.98 42.87
CA ARG A 347 19.76 26.17 41.60
C ARG A 347 18.99 27.17 40.74
N SER A 348 19.65 28.23 40.30
CA SER A 348 19.10 29.15 39.30
C SER A 348 18.72 28.38 38.03
N ARG A 349 17.54 28.63 37.49
CA ARG A 349 17.08 28.02 36.24
C ARG A 349 17.94 28.49 35.07
N THR A 350 18.18 27.59 34.14
CA THR A 350 18.85 27.91 32.88
C THR A 350 17.85 28.45 31.85
N SER A 351 18.32 29.23 30.88
CA SER A 351 17.44 29.73 29.80
C SER A 351 16.78 28.60 28.99
N LYS A 352 17.41 27.41 28.97
CA LYS A 352 16.86 26.22 28.33
C LYS A 352 15.67 25.68 29.12
N GLU A 353 15.77 25.61 30.44
CA GLU A 353 14.67 25.17 31.32
C GLU A 353 13.49 26.14 31.27
N VAL A 354 13.75 27.44 31.24
CA VAL A 354 12.69 28.46 31.09
C VAL A 354 12.00 28.32 29.74
N ARG A 355 12.75 28.10 28.65
CA ARG A 355 12.20 27.83 27.31
C ARG A 355 11.33 26.57 27.32
N GLU A 356 11.84 25.45 27.84
CA GLU A 356 11.10 24.19 27.90
C GLU A 356 9.83 24.29 28.77
N ALA A 357 9.88 25.04 29.87
CA ALA A 357 8.72 25.31 30.72
C ALA A 357 7.67 26.15 29.97
N ALA A 358 8.09 27.22 29.29
CA ALA A 358 7.21 28.08 28.49
C ALA A 358 6.57 27.32 27.32
N GLU A 359 7.30 26.41 26.67
CA GLU A 359 6.73 25.53 25.64
C GLU A 359 5.68 24.58 26.20
N LYS A 360 5.90 24.00 27.39
CA LYS A 360 4.91 23.13 28.06
C LYS A 360 3.66 23.91 28.49
N GLU A 361 3.83 25.13 28.97
CA GLU A 361 2.71 26.02 29.33
C GLU A 361 1.87 26.38 28.10
N TYR A 362 2.52 26.73 26.99
CA TYR A 362 1.86 26.97 25.71
C TYR A 362 1.06 25.74 25.23
N ASP A 363 1.67 24.56 25.26
CA ASP A 363 1.02 23.31 24.86
C ASP A 363 -0.21 23.00 25.75
N ALA A 364 -0.10 23.25 27.07
CA ALA A 364 -1.21 23.07 28.01
C ALA A 364 -2.35 24.06 27.73
N ALA A 365 -2.04 25.34 27.50
CA ALA A 365 -3.01 26.37 27.15
C ALA A 365 -3.73 26.06 25.82
N GLN A 366 -2.98 25.62 24.80
CA GLN A 366 -3.56 25.20 23.51
C GLN A 366 -4.42 23.94 23.65
N HIS A 367 -4.03 22.99 24.51
CA HIS A 367 -4.84 21.82 24.81
C HIS A 367 -6.17 22.20 25.47
N GLU A 368 -6.15 23.13 26.42
CA GLU A 368 -7.34 23.67 27.07
C GLU A 368 -8.26 24.42 26.10
N ARG A 369 -7.71 25.32 25.28
CA ARG A 369 -8.46 25.99 24.19
C ARG A 369 -9.12 24.97 23.27
N SER A 370 -8.37 23.93 22.89
CA SER A 370 -8.87 22.83 22.06
C SER A 370 -9.93 21.97 22.77
N ARG A 371 -9.85 21.82 24.08
CA ARG A 371 -10.84 21.10 24.91
C ARG A 371 -12.14 21.89 24.98
N ILE A 372 -12.07 23.19 25.26
CA ILE A 372 -13.21 24.11 25.29
C ILE A 372 -13.90 24.12 23.93
N ALA A 373 -13.15 24.28 22.84
CA ALA A 373 -13.68 24.26 21.47
C ALA A 373 -14.37 22.93 21.13
N ARG A 374 -13.77 21.78 21.53
CA ARG A 374 -14.38 20.45 21.35
C ARG A 374 -15.67 20.30 22.14
N MET A 375 -15.72 20.76 23.39
CA MET A 375 -16.93 20.73 24.23
C MET A 375 -18.02 21.64 23.66
N ALA A 376 -17.70 22.88 23.30
CA ALA A 376 -18.65 23.82 22.70
C ALA A 376 -19.25 23.27 21.39
N LYS A 377 -18.40 22.73 20.50
CA LYS A 377 -18.86 22.08 19.26
C LYS A 377 -19.72 20.84 19.53
N ARG A 378 -19.39 20.05 20.56
CA ARG A 378 -20.20 18.89 20.98
C ARG A 378 -21.58 19.32 21.47
N VAL A 379 -21.67 20.43 22.20
CA VAL A 379 -22.95 21.00 22.65
C VAL A 379 -23.74 21.57 21.47
N GLY A 380 -23.05 22.08 20.45
CA GLY A 380 -23.63 22.66 19.24
C GLY A 380 -23.48 24.18 19.19
N GLY A 381 -22.60 24.75 20.01
CA GLY A 381 -22.29 26.18 19.99
C GLY A 381 -21.58 26.60 18.70
N LYS A 382 -21.74 27.87 18.35
CA LYS A 382 -21.06 28.53 17.23
C LYS A 382 -19.99 29.46 17.80
N PHE A 383 -18.83 29.48 17.16
CA PHE A 383 -17.77 30.42 17.52
C PHE A 383 -18.14 31.80 16.99
N ASP A 384 -18.20 32.79 17.87
CA ASP A 384 -18.47 34.17 17.51
C ASP A 384 -17.14 34.91 17.37
N VAL A 385 -16.77 35.22 16.13
CA VAL A 385 -15.49 35.86 15.79
C VAL A 385 -15.41 37.26 16.41
N ALA A 386 -16.53 37.96 16.57
CA ALA A 386 -16.53 39.34 17.09
C ALA A 386 -16.18 39.42 18.58
N ASN A 387 -16.50 38.38 19.35
CA ASN A 387 -16.29 38.34 20.80
C ASN A 387 -15.21 37.34 21.22
N ASP A 388 -14.53 36.72 20.24
CA ASP A 388 -13.52 35.66 20.42
C ASP A 388 -13.96 34.54 21.39
N ASN A 389 -15.26 34.23 21.42
CA ASN A 389 -15.84 33.31 22.39
C ASN A 389 -16.88 32.39 21.77
N TRP A 390 -17.07 31.22 22.38
CA TRP A 390 -18.07 30.26 21.98
C TRP A 390 -19.45 30.64 22.51
N ARG A 391 -20.36 31.05 21.62
CA ARG A 391 -21.77 31.22 21.97
C ARG A 391 -22.47 29.87 21.91
N VAL A 392 -23.01 29.42 23.04
CA VAL A 392 -23.83 28.21 23.13
C VAL A 392 -25.25 28.53 22.63
N GLN A 393 -25.37 28.83 21.34
CA GLN A 393 -26.66 28.83 20.68
C GLN A 393 -26.85 27.44 20.08
N ILE A 394 -27.63 26.60 20.75
CA ILE A 394 -27.89 25.23 20.29
C ILE A 394 -28.58 25.33 18.94
N ASP A 395 -27.87 24.94 17.88
CA ASP A 395 -28.46 24.88 16.55
C ASP A 395 -29.68 23.92 16.58
N PRO A 396 -30.88 24.37 16.21
CA PRO A 396 -32.10 23.56 16.28
C PRO A 396 -31.97 22.27 15.45
N ALA A 397 -31.18 22.27 14.37
CA ALA A 397 -30.93 21.07 13.58
C ALA A 397 -30.07 20.04 14.34
N VAL A 398 -29.10 20.49 15.12
CA VAL A 398 -28.25 19.63 15.95
C VAL A 398 -29.05 19.05 17.11
N ALA A 399 -29.91 19.85 17.75
CA ALA A 399 -30.84 19.39 18.77
C ALA A 399 -31.77 18.28 18.24
N ARG A 400 -32.39 18.48 17.06
CA ARG A 400 -33.23 17.47 16.41
C ARG A 400 -32.47 16.18 16.10
N ARG A 401 -31.23 16.27 15.61
CA ARG A 401 -30.37 15.09 15.35
C ARG A 401 -30.03 14.32 16.63
N LYS A 402 -29.70 15.03 17.72
CA LYS A 402 -29.44 14.41 19.04
C LYS A 402 -30.67 13.71 19.58
N ALA A 403 -31.84 14.36 19.56
CA ALA A 403 -33.11 13.76 19.97
C ALA A 403 -33.45 12.49 19.17
N LYS A 404 -33.26 12.51 17.84
CA LYS A 404 -33.46 11.34 16.97
C LYS A 404 -32.49 10.19 17.32
N LYS A 405 -31.23 10.50 17.65
CA LYS A 405 -30.23 9.50 18.05
C LYS A 405 -30.56 8.89 19.42
N ALA A 406 -30.95 9.72 20.39
CA ALA A 406 -31.39 9.26 21.71
C ALA A 406 -32.59 8.32 21.60
N ARG A 407 -33.61 8.69 20.80
CA ARG A 407 -34.77 7.83 20.52
C ARG A 407 -34.37 6.48 19.92
N ARG A 408 -33.44 6.46 18.95
CA ARG A 408 -32.94 5.21 18.35
C ARG A 408 -32.16 4.34 19.34
N ALA A 409 -31.44 4.95 20.28
CA ALA A 409 -30.72 4.24 21.32
C ALA A 409 -31.69 3.60 22.32
N ALA A 410 -32.68 4.37 22.82
CA ALA A 410 -33.74 3.87 23.69
C ALA A 410 -34.50 2.69 23.05
N ASN A 411 -34.93 2.83 21.79
CA ASN A 411 -35.60 1.73 21.07
C ASN A 411 -34.70 0.49 20.89
N ARG A 412 -33.38 0.66 20.82
CA ARG A 412 -32.44 -0.46 20.72
C ARG A 412 -32.27 -1.16 22.06
N GLU A 413 -32.20 -0.41 23.15
CA GLU A 413 -32.16 -0.95 24.51
C GLU A 413 -33.44 -1.69 24.87
N GLU A 414 -34.61 -1.13 24.52
CA GLU A 414 -35.90 -1.81 24.67
C GLU A 414 -35.95 -3.13 23.90
N ARG A 415 -35.47 -3.15 22.65
CA ARG A 415 -35.38 -4.39 21.86
C ARG A 415 -34.46 -5.42 22.49
N LEU A 416 -33.30 -5.00 23.01
CA LEU A 416 -32.37 -5.91 23.67
C LEU A 416 -32.94 -6.47 24.97
N ARG A 417 -33.67 -5.66 25.75
CA ARG A 417 -34.40 -6.13 26.94
C ARG A 417 -35.52 -7.10 26.58
N ALA A 418 -36.29 -6.81 25.54
CA ALA A 418 -37.37 -7.69 25.07
C ALA A 418 -36.88 -9.03 24.51
N THR A 419 -35.65 -9.12 24.02
CA THR A 419 -35.03 -10.38 23.57
C THR A 419 -34.38 -11.19 24.70
N ALA A 420 -34.19 -10.58 25.87
CA ALA A 420 -33.55 -11.22 27.03
C ALA A 420 -34.55 -11.83 28.02
N LEU A 421 -35.83 -11.45 27.91
CA LEU A 421 -37.00 -12.11 28.53
C LEU A 421 -37.53 -13.16 27.55
#